data_AF-A0A3N4JY27-F1
#
_entry.id   AF-A0A3N4JY27-F1
#
_cell.length_a   1.000
_cell.length_b   1.000
_cell.length_c   1.000
_cell.angle_alpha   90.00
_cell.angle_beta   90.00
_cell.angle_gamma   90.00
#
_symmetry.space_group_name_H-M   'P 1'
#
loop_
_entity.id
_entity.type
_entity.pdbx_description
1 polymer ?
#
loop_
_entity_poly.entity_id
_entity_poly.type
_entity_poly.pdbx_seq_one_letter_code
_entity_poly.pdbx_strand_id
1 'polypeptide(L)'
;MVRSPLTHLTRSIPRKSLFKKTPYTHIPSSKRNLNVIRYAPAEYPKGRKKQHEVEWTLIPRTEHFIQWENLTTKYIDTHTHLHSTLQQMKDAFNDGTMPASRIDSFVEHFFPEQCTAVVDVLGNMEDLALYSAAAGLAWREGFKYYFAIGAHPYHALVYDDSTHHAVTKILEHQQCVALGECGLDYFRTDSITWPKQRQVFIRQLEAAVFARKPILVYTRDAERDTFSILHDYVPTDHKLHIQSFTGSREFALKILKHWPNSTLGITGAITYSGSQHVAEMIEREEIPLDRIMLGSKSPFIVPKNIYPHLLKTTRPKLKREKFVAGHSGMLPIVAEAVAGLLNNALKKGGDRANNDDYLHKMDSILKSSNEVAKSFFGIKM
;
A
#
# COMPACT_ATOMS: atom_id res chain seq x y z
N MET A 1 -62.16 22.22 -0.78
CA MET A 1 -63.32 21.31 -0.87
C MET A 1 -63.11 20.38 -2.05
N VAL A 2 -63.04 19.07 -1.80
CA VAL A 2 -63.58 17.94 -2.61
C VAL A 2 -63.08 17.80 -4.06
N ARG A 3 -62.58 16.68 -4.60
CA ARG A 3 -62.22 15.30 -4.19
C ARG A 3 -61.41 14.68 -5.34
N SER A 4 -60.56 13.71 -4.98
CA SER A 4 -59.93 12.68 -5.82
C SER A 4 -60.94 11.85 -6.66
N PRO A 5 -60.49 11.13 -7.71
CA PRO A 5 -60.28 9.69 -7.53
C PRO A 5 -58.95 9.14 -8.09
N LEU A 6 -58.33 8.31 -7.27
CA LEU A 6 -57.33 7.30 -7.59
C LEU A 6 -57.95 6.15 -8.40
N THR A 7 -57.18 5.60 -9.36
CA THR A 7 -57.21 4.15 -9.63
C THR A 7 -55.83 3.66 -10.06
N HIS A 8 -55.51 2.47 -9.56
CA HIS A 8 -54.25 1.75 -9.53
C HIS A 8 -53.72 1.30 -10.90
N LEU A 9 -52.39 1.23 -11.02
CA LEU A 9 -51.72 0.18 -11.81
C LEU A 9 -50.30 -0.06 -11.30
N THR A 10 -50.20 -0.88 -10.25
CA THR A 10 -49.01 -1.63 -9.87
C THR A 10 -48.73 -2.68 -10.95
N ARG A 11 -47.67 -2.51 -11.75
CA ARG A 11 -47.10 -3.59 -12.56
C ARG A 11 -45.84 -4.13 -11.89
N SER A 12 -46.03 -5.27 -11.24
CA SER A 12 -45.01 -6.20 -10.78
C SER A 12 -44.14 -6.68 -11.95
N ILE A 13 -42.84 -6.41 -11.88
CA ILE A 13 -41.83 -7.00 -12.76
C ILE A 13 -41.49 -8.41 -12.21
N PRO A 14 -41.60 -9.48 -13.00
CA PRO A 14 -41.35 -10.83 -12.50
C PRO A 14 -39.85 -11.10 -12.34
N ARG A 15 -39.41 -11.42 -11.12
CA ARG A 15 -38.14 -12.08 -10.83
C ARG A 15 -38.12 -13.45 -11.51
N LYS A 16 -37.46 -13.56 -12.67
CA LYS A 16 -37.10 -14.87 -13.23
C LYS A 16 -35.80 -15.36 -12.61
N SER A 17 -35.94 -16.38 -11.77
CA SER A 17 -34.87 -17.24 -11.29
C SER A 17 -34.20 -17.96 -12.45
N LEU A 18 -32.91 -17.69 -12.66
CA LEU A 18 -32.03 -18.49 -13.54
C LEU A 18 -31.12 -19.36 -12.66
N PHE A 19 -31.72 -20.26 -11.90
CA PHE A 19 -31.04 -21.45 -11.39
C PHE A 19 -31.50 -22.64 -12.23
N LYS A 20 -30.83 -22.88 -13.36
CA LYS A 20 -30.89 -24.20 -14.01
C LYS A 20 -29.79 -25.07 -13.41
N LYS A 21 -30.21 -26.03 -12.56
CA LYS A 21 -29.41 -27.17 -12.16
C LYS A 21 -29.07 -27.99 -13.41
N THR A 22 -27.78 -28.11 -13.74
CA THR A 22 -27.29 -29.14 -14.67
C THR A 22 -26.91 -30.39 -13.85
N PRO A 23 -27.22 -31.60 -14.35
CA PRO A 23 -27.03 -32.84 -13.59
C PRO A 23 -25.56 -33.26 -13.57
N TYR A 24 -25.12 -33.73 -12.40
CA TYR A 24 -23.86 -34.43 -12.18
C TYR A 24 -23.72 -35.60 -13.17
N THR A 25 -22.75 -35.53 -14.06
CA THR A 25 -22.25 -36.69 -14.81
C THR A 25 -20.92 -37.12 -14.21
N HIS A 26 -20.91 -38.35 -13.69
CA HIS A 26 -19.72 -39.09 -13.29
C HIS A 26 -18.70 -39.16 -14.44
N ILE A 27 -17.45 -38.79 -14.19
CA ILE A 27 -16.30 -39.10 -15.06
C ILE A 27 -15.23 -39.83 -14.22
N PRO A 28 -14.55 -40.87 -14.77
CA PRO A 28 -13.90 -41.91 -13.99
C PRO A 28 -12.58 -41.49 -13.34
N SER A 29 -12.28 -42.14 -12.21
CA SER A 29 -11.02 -42.08 -11.50
C SER A 29 -9.85 -42.62 -12.33
N SER A 30 -8.99 -41.75 -12.85
CA SER A 30 -7.64 -42.12 -13.26
C SER A 30 -6.62 -41.37 -12.41
N LYS A 31 -5.90 -42.14 -11.59
CA LYS A 31 -4.80 -41.72 -10.72
C LYS A 31 -3.80 -40.86 -11.50
N ARG A 32 -3.68 -39.58 -11.17
CA ARG A 32 -2.47 -38.78 -11.39
C ARG A 32 -1.96 -38.36 -10.02
N ASN A 33 -0.71 -38.73 -9.75
CA ASN A 33 0.00 -38.44 -8.52
C ASN A 33 0.09 -36.92 -8.32
N LEU A 34 -0.82 -36.36 -7.52
CA LEU A 34 -0.62 -35.09 -6.86
C LEU A 34 0.31 -35.34 -5.68
N ASN A 35 1.56 -34.91 -5.80
CA ASN A 35 2.46 -34.79 -4.65
C ASN A 35 1.89 -33.73 -3.72
N VAL A 36 1.02 -34.16 -2.81
CA VAL A 36 0.60 -33.38 -1.65
C VAL A 36 1.81 -33.30 -0.72
N ILE A 37 2.54 -32.17 -0.77
CA ILE A 37 3.54 -31.86 0.25
C ILE A 37 2.76 -31.59 1.54
N ARG A 38 2.66 -32.60 2.40
CA ARG A 38 2.21 -32.46 3.77
C ARG A 38 3.35 -31.82 4.56
N TYR A 39 3.21 -30.55 4.93
CA TYR A 39 4.11 -29.94 5.91
C TYR A 39 3.75 -30.43 7.31
N ALA A 40 4.71 -31.10 7.96
CA ALA A 40 4.63 -31.38 9.38
C ALA A 40 4.69 -30.05 10.16
N PRO A 41 3.92 -29.90 11.26
CA PRO A 41 4.06 -28.72 12.12
C PRO A 41 5.48 -28.70 12.68
N ALA A 42 6.16 -27.56 12.52
CA ALA A 42 7.47 -27.37 13.12
C ALA A 42 7.31 -27.38 14.66
N GLU A 43 7.94 -28.34 15.32
CA GLU A 43 8.11 -28.31 16.77
C GLU A 43 9.11 -27.19 17.11
N TYR A 44 8.62 -26.15 17.80
CA TYR A 44 9.46 -25.04 18.23
C TYR A 44 9.98 -25.27 19.65
N PRO A 45 11.30 -25.15 19.90
CA PRO A 45 11.84 -25.30 21.23
C PRO A 45 11.40 -24.12 22.11
N LYS A 46 10.62 -24.42 23.16
CA LYS A 46 10.38 -23.48 24.26
C LYS A 46 11.67 -23.29 25.04
N GLY A 47 12.25 -22.10 24.97
CA GLY A 47 13.30 -21.67 25.89
C GLY A 47 14.22 -20.60 25.30
N ARG A 48 14.39 -19.49 26.05
CA ARG A 48 15.47 -18.53 25.82
C ARG A 48 16.81 -19.24 26.07
N LYS A 49 17.40 -19.86 25.06
CA LYS A 49 18.83 -20.11 25.03
C LYS A 49 19.47 -18.97 24.26
N LYS A 50 20.47 -18.31 24.86
CA LYS A 50 21.35 -17.35 24.20
C LYS A 50 21.88 -18.02 22.93
N GLN A 51 21.30 -17.69 21.78
CA GLN A 51 21.86 -18.09 20.50
C GLN A 51 23.16 -17.31 20.34
N HIS A 52 24.22 -18.04 20.01
CA HIS A 52 25.47 -17.45 19.55
C HIS A 52 25.14 -16.35 18.53
N GLU A 53 25.61 -15.13 18.79
CA GLU A 53 25.66 -14.07 17.78
C GLU A 53 26.43 -14.64 16.59
N VAL A 54 25.70 -15.08 15.57
CA VAL A 54 26.26 -15.19 14.24
C VAL A 54 26.69 -13.78 13.91
N GLU A 55 28.00 -13.55 13.84
CA GLU A 55 28.58 -12.35 13.24
C GLU A 55 28.03 -12.28 11.82
N TRP A 56 26.90 -11.62 11.64
CA TRP A 56 26.48 -11.17 10.33
C TRP A 56 27.59 -10.25 9.90
N THR A 57 28.38 -10.65 8.91
CA THR A 57 29.26 -9.71 8.24
C THR A 57 28.36 -8.56 7.81
N LEU A 58 28.50 -7.41 8.49
CA LEU A 58 27.80 -6.16 8.19
C LEU A 58 28.26 -5.72 6.79
N ILE A 59 27.72 -6.33 5.75
CA ILE A 59 28.07 -5.99 4.37
C ILE A 59 27.46 -4.61 4.04
N PRO A 60 27.99 -3.89 3.05
CA PRO A 60 28.44 -2.50 3.02
C PRO A 60 27.29 -1.49 2.82
N ARG A 61 26.09 -1.84 3.27
CA ARG A 61 24.84 -1.16 2.93
C ARG A 61 24.58 0.09 3.80
N THR A 62 25.56 0.55 4.58
CA THR A 62 25.53 1.86 5.26
C THR A 62 25.29 3.00 4.27
N GLU A 63 25.69 2.80 3.02
CA GLU A 63 25.43 3.70 1.90
C GLU A 63 23.95 3.89 1.57
N HIS A 64 23.10 2.92 1.95
CA HIS A 64 21.65 2.97 1.78
C HIS A 64 20.92 3.36 3.07
N PHE A 65 21.62 3.39 4.21
CA PHE A 65 21.06 3.93 5.44
C PHE A 65 20.97 5.45 5.34
N ILE A 66 19.82 6.00 5.71
CA ILE A 66 19.59 7.44 5.70
C ILE A 66 19.42 7.89 7.15
N GLN A 67 20.41 8.63 7.66
CA GLN A 67 20.34 9.24 8.97
C GLN A 67 19.69 10.62 8.88
N TRP A 68 18.79 10.89 9.84
CA TRP A 68 18.10 12.17 9.94
C TRP A 68 18.53 12.87 11.24
N GLU A 69 19.40 13.88 11.15
CA GLU A 69 19.95 14.57 12.32
C GLU A 69 18.91 15.44 13.07
N ASN A 70 17.96 16.04 12.34
CA ASN A 70 16.99 17.00 12.89
C ASN A 70 15.52 16.55 12.79
N LEU A 71 15.27 15.30 12.39
CA LEU A 71 13.91 14.78 12.30
C LEU A 71 13.44 14.34 13.68
N THR A 72 12.52 15.10 14.27
CA THR A 72 11.93 14.79 15.58
C THR A 72 10.66 13.96 15.47
N THR A 73 9.96 14.08 14.33
CA THR A 73 8.69 13.39 14.10
C THR A 73 8.92 11.94 13.72
N LYS A 74 8.37 11.04 14.56
CA LYS A 74 8.17 9.63 14.21
C LYS A 74 7.17 9.53 13.06
N TYR A 75 7.32 8.54 12.19
CA TYR A 75 6.46 8.37 11.02
C TYR A 75 6.08 6.92 10.75
N ILE A 76 5.01 6.79 9.96
CA ILE A 76 4.43 5.54 9.47
C ILE A 76 4.61 5.47 7.95
N ASP A 77 5.21 4.40 7.44
CA ASP A 77 5.16 4.11 6.00
C ASP A 77 3.91 3.30 5.68
N THR A 78 2.94 3.91 5.00
CA THR A 78 1.62 3.29 4.79
C THR A 78 1.55 2.37 3.59
N HIS A 79 2.64 2.25 2.82
CA HIS A 79 2.72 1.32 1.70
C HIS A 79 4.18 0.96 1.44
N THR A 80 4.59 -0.21 1.91
CA THR A 80 5.90 -0.81 1.62
C THR A 80 5.74 -2.27 1.21
N HIS A 81 6.71 -2.83 0.49
CA HIS A 81 6.81 -4.27 0.26
C HIS A 81 8.15 -4.75 0.85
N LEU A 82 8.15 -5.11 2.12
CA LEU A 82 9.40 -5.35 2.87
C LEU A 82 10.19 -6.52 2.29
N HIS A 83 9.52 -7.64 2.00
CA HIS A 83 10.17 -8.84 1.47
C HIS A 83 10.75 -8.61 0.08
N SER A 84 10.01 -7.93 -0.81
CA SER A 84 10.54 -7.52 -2.12
C SER A 84 11.71 -6.56 -1.98
N THR A 85 11.66 -5.65 -1.00
CA THR A 85 12.76 -4.71 -0.74
C THR A 85 14.02 -5.45 -0.27
N LEU A 86 13.89 -6.37 0.68
CA LEU A 86 14.99 -7.20 1.13
C LEU A 86 15.56 -8.03 -0.02
N GLN A 87 14.71 -8.67 -0.83
CA GLN A 87 15.15 -9.48 -1.95
C GLN A 87 15.92 -8.66 -2.99
N GLN A 88 15.41 -7.50 -3.39
CA GLN A 88 16.10 -6.62 -4.35
C GLN A 88 17.46 -6.14 -3.83
N MET A 89 17.58 -5.83 -2.53
CA MET A 89 18.87 -5.49 -1.93
C MET A 89 19.83 -6.70 -1.93
N LYS A 90 19.34 -7.89 -1.58
CA LYS A 90 20.15 -9.12 -1.61
C LYS A 90 20.69 -9.39 -3.01
N ASP A 91 19.84 -9.29 -4.03
CA ASP A 91 20.23 -9.52 -5.42
C ASP A 91 21.27 -8.49 -5.88
N ALA A 92 21.06 -7.21 -5.56
CA ALA A 92 21.97 -6.14 -5.97
C ALA A 92 23.37 -6.25 -5.34
N PHE A 93 23.47 -6.79 -4.12
CA PHE A 93 24.74 -6.95 -3.41
C PHE A 93 25.27 -8.39 -3.43
N ASN A 94 24.63 -9.31 -4.17
CA ASN A 94 24.94 -10.75 -4.19
C ASN A 94 25.05 -11.34 -2.77
N ASP A 95 24.11 -10.97 -1.89
CA ASP A 95 24.14 -11.27 -0.46
C ASP A 95 23.06 -12.29 -0.09
N GLY A 96 23.48 -13.53 0.15
CA GLY A 96 22.62 -14.63 0.58
C GLY A 96 22.46 -14.76 2.11
N THR A 97 23.10 -13.90 2.91
CA THR A 97 23.26 -14.14 4.35
C THR A 97 21.97 -13.91 5.14
N MET A 98 21.20 -12.88 4.80
CA MET A 98 19.96 -12.55 5.51
C MET A 98 18.77 -13.37 4.97
N PRO A 99 18.16 -14.25 5.78
CA PRO A 99 16.99 -15.00 5.35
C PRO A 99 15.73 -14.11 5.35
N ALA A 100 14.77 -14.43 4.48
CA ALA A 100 13.49 -13.70 4.41
C ALA A 100 12.72 -13.73 5.75
N SER A 101 12.91 -14.78 6.56
CA SER A 101 12.34 -14.90 7.90
C SER A 101 12.88 -13.90 8.93
N ARG A 102 13.92 -13.13 8.59
CA ARG A 102 14.52 -12.11 9.46
C ARG A 102 14.29 -10.68 8.95
N ILE A 103 13.10 -10.44 8.42
CA ILE A 103 12.70 -9.11 7.95
C ILE A 103 12.67 -8.06 9.09
N ASP A 104 12.54 -8.50 10.34
CA ASP A 104 12.73 -7.70 11.56
C ASP A 104 14.14 -7.09 11.62
N SER A 105 15.17 -7.90 11.41
CA SER A 105 16.56 -7.44 11.39
C SER A 105 16.82 -6.51 10.22
N PHE A 106 16.22 -6.77 9.05
CA PHE A 106 16.31 -5.85 7.93
C PHE A 106 15.78 -4.47 8.32
N VAL A 107 14.58 -4.38 8.89
CA VAL A 107 14.03 -3.10 9.34
C VAL A 107 14.90 -2.42 10.39
N GLU A 108 15.41 -3.19 11.36
CA GLU A 108 16.23 -2.66 12.45
C GLU A 108 17.51 -1.99 11.94
N HIS A 109 18.18 -2.59 10.97
CA HIS A 109 19.45 -2.08 10.44
C HIS A 109 19.26 -0.99 9.38
N PHE A 110 18.19 -1.04 8.59
CA PHE A 110 18.03 -0.19 7.41
C PHE A 110 17.12 1.02 7.61
N PHE A 111 16.20 0.97 8.57
CA PHE A 111 15.23 2.05 8.74
C PHE A 111 15.64 2.93 9.93
N PRO A 112 15.57 4.27 9.78
CA PRO A 112 15.87 5.18 10.88
C PRO A 112 14.91 4.95 12.05
N GLU A 113 15.31 5.28 13.27
CA GLU A 113 14.50 5.09 14.49
C GLU A 113 13.16 5.84 14.44
N GLN A 114 13.10 6.92 13.67
CA GLN A 114 11.88 7.68 13.41
C GLN A 114 10.85 6.88 12.61
N CYS A 115 11.26 5.88 11.82
CA CYS A 115 10.32 4.93 11.22
C CYS A 115 9.83 3.98 12.31
N THR A 116 8.61 4.21 12.79
CA THR A 116 8.05 3.51 13.96
C THR A 116 6.89 2.58 13.61
N ALA A 117 6.35 2.68 12.40
CA ALA A 117 5.41 1.69 11.92
C ALA A 117 5.45 1.57 10.40
N VAL A 118 5.03 0.41 9.91
CA VAL A 118 4.84 0.15 8.48
C VAL A 118 3.54 -0.60 8.24
N VAL A 119 2.96 -0.37 7.06
CA VAL A 119 1.94 -1.25 6.47
C VAL A 119 2.58 -1.95 5.28
N ASP A 120 2.95 -3.21 5.50
CA ASP A 120 3.51 -4.10 4.47
C ASP A 120 2.39 -4.62 3.57
N VAL A 121 2.45 -4.31 2.28
CA VAL A 121 1.38 -4.61 1.32
C VAL A 121 1.69 -5.93 0.62
N LEU A 122 0.93 -6.96 0.97
CA LEU A 122 1.11 -8.32 0.48
C LEU A 122 0.09 -8.56 -0.65
N GLY A 123 0.49 -8.21 -1.87
CA GLY A 123 -0.33 -8.29 -3.09
C GLY A 123 0.02 -9.47 -4.01
N ASN A 124 1.12 -10.17 -3.75
CA ASN A 124 1.53 -11.38 -4.46
C ASN A 124 1.07 -12.62 -3.69
N MET A 125 0.63 -13.64 -4.44
CA MET A 125 0.16 -14.91 -3.92
C MET A 125 1.23 -15.66 -3.12
N GLU A 126 2.51 -15.53 -3.50
CA GLU A 126 3.64 -16.12 -2.78
C GLU A 126 3.88 -15.43 -1.42
N ASP A 127 3.57 -14.12 -1.34
CA ASP A 127 3.71 -13.33 -0.12
C ASP A 127 2.64 -13.69 0.94
N LEU A 128 1.51 -14.30 0.52
CA LEU A 128 0.47 -14.78 1.44
C LEU A 128 1.00 -15.86 2.40
N ALA A 129 2.13 -16.50 2.11
CA ALA A 129 2.77 -17.43 3.03
C ALA A 129 3.65 -16.71 4.07
N LEU A 130 4.11 -15.49 3.75
CA LEU A 130 5.12 -14.76 4.53
C LEU A 130 4.51 -13.92 5.67
N TYR A 131 3.23 -13.53 5.58
CA TYR A 131 2.60 -12.69 6.62
C TYR A 131 2.71 -13.33 8.01
N SER A 132 2.55 -14.66 8.12
CA SER A 132 2.53 -15.35 9.41
C SER A 132 3.90 -15.34 10.07
N ALA A 133 4.97 -15.45 9.26
CA ALA A 133 6.34 -15.29 9.74
C ALA A 133 6.55 -13.87 10.26
N ALA A 134 6.27 -12.84 9.46
CA ALA A 134 6.49 -11.44 9.83
C ALA A 134 5.64 -10.98 11.02
N ALA A 135 4.38 -11.41 11.10
CA ALA A 135 3.48 -11.14 12.21
C ALA A 135 3.97 -11.74 13.54
N GLY A 136 4.65 -12.90 13.50
CA GLY A 136 5.19 -13.58 14.67
C GLY A 136 6.55 -13.07 15.16
N LEU A 137 7.19 -12.13 14.46
CA LEU A 137 8.53 -11.63 14.82
C LEU A 137 8.50 -10.68 16.01
N ALA A 138 9.60 -10.69 16.76
CA ALA A 138 9.88 -9.70 17.79
C ALA A 138 10.54 -8.47 17.15
N TRP A 139 9.73 -7.52 16.70
CA TRP A 139 10.19 -6.25 16.15
C TRP A 139 10.96 -5.42 17.20
N ARG A 140 11.91 -4.59 16.75
CA ARG A 140 12.66 -3.67 17.63
C ARG A 140 11.73 -2.81 18.50
N GLU A 141 12.21 -2.40 19.67
CA GLU A 141 11.41 -1.60 20.59
C GLU A 141 10.85 -0.33 19.92
N GLY A 142 9.58 -0.03 20.17
CA GLY A 142 8.90 1.12 19.58
C GLY A 142 8.51 0.98 18.11
N PHE A 143 8.79 -0.16 17.46
CA PHE A 143 8.35 -0.44 16.09
C PHE A 143 7.06 -1.28 16.05
N LYS A 144 6.13 -0.93 15.15
CA LYS A 144 4.87 -1.64 14.92
C LYS A 144 4.78 -2.15 13.49
N TYR A 145 4.58 -3.45 13.33
CA TYR A 145 4.31 -4.06 12.04
C TYR A 145 2.82 -4.30 11.84
N TYR A 146 2.30 -3.75 10.75
CA TYR A 146 0.99 -4.03 10.21
C TYR A 146 1.13 -4.46 8.76
N PHE A 147 0.10 -5.10 8.23
CA PHE A 147 0.08 -5.48 6.82
C PHE A 147 -1.31 -5.30 6.21
N ALA A 148 -1.33 -5.15 4.89
CA ALA A 148 -2.53 -5.25 4.08
C ALA A 148 -2.42 -6.50 3.19
N ILE A 149 -3.55 -7.16 2.94
CA ILE A 149 -3.58 -8.42 2.20
C ILE A 149 -4.53 -8.30 1.00
N GLY A 150 -4.08 -8.72 -0.17
CA GLY A 150 -4.90 -8.71 -1.37
C GLY A 150 -4.26 -9.45 -2.52
N ALA A 151 -4.85 -9.28 -3.70
CA ALA A 151 -4.28 -9.73 -4.96
C ALA A 151 -4.20 -8.55 -5.91
N HIS A 152 -2.97 -8.14 -6.23
CA HIS A 152 -2.69 -7.12 -7.23
C HIS A 152 -3.26 -7.56 -8.60
N PRO A 153 -3.77 -6.64 -9.45
CA PRO A 153 -4.33 -6.96 -10.77
C PRO A 153 -3.47 -7.89 -11.64
N TYR A 154 -2.15 -7.80 -11.52
CA TYR A 154 -1.21 -8.68 -12.22
C TYR A 154 -1.43 -10.19 -11.91
N HIS A 155 -1.93 -10.51 -10.71
CA HIS A 155 -2.20 -11.89 -10.28
C HIS A 155 -3.66 -12.32 -10.49
N ALA A 156 -4.48 -11.53 -11.18
CA ALA A 156 -5.90 -11.82 -11.33
C ALA A 156 -6.18 -13.18 -12.02
N LEU A 157 -5.34 -13.60 -12.96
CA LEU A 157 -5.54 -14.87 -13.68
C LEU A 157 -5.42 -16.12 -12.79
N VAL A 158 -4.59 -16.04 -11.74
CA VAL A 158 -4.38 -17.15 -10.79
C VAL A 158 -5.26 -17.04 -9.55
N TYR A 159 -6.10 -16.00 -9.47
CA TYR A 159 -7.02 -15.80 -8.36
C TYR A 159 -8.27 -16.68 -8.50
N ASP A 160 -8.38 -17.65 -7.59
CA ASP A 160 -9.45 -18.64 -7.51
C ASP A 160 -10.15 -18.61 -6.13
N ASP A 161 -11.04 -19.57 -5.89
CA ASP A 161 -11.81 -19.64 -4.64
C ASP A 161 -10.95 -20.00 -3.42
N SER A 162 -9.90 -20.80 -3.63
CA SER A 162 -8.94 -21.16 -2.57
C SER A 162 -8.17 -19.92 -2.11
N THR A 163 -7.66 -19.16 -3.07
CA THR A 163 -7.01 -17.87 -2.87
C THR A 163 -7.93 -16.90 -2.14
N HIS A 164 -9.16 -16.75 -2.63
CA HIS A 164 -10.13 -15.84 -2.02
C HIS A 164 -10.41 -16.22 -0.57
N HIS A 165 -10.62 -17.51 -0.29
CA HIS A 165 -10.82 -18.00 1.07
C HIS A 165 -9.60 -17.70 1.97
N ALA A 166 -8.38 -17.94 1.48
CA ALA A 166 -7.15 -17.62 2.21
C ALA A 166 -7.06 -16.12 2.55
N VAL A 167 -7.28 -15.24 1.57
CA VAL A 167 -7.29 -13.78 1.77
C VAL A 167 -8.31 -13.38 2.83
N THR A 168 -9.55 -13.86 2.73
CA THR A 168 -10.62 -13.51 3.70
C THR A 168 -10.30 -13.99 5.11
N LYS A 169 -9.68 -15.17 5.27
CA LYS A 169 -9.25 -15.68 6.57
C LYS A 169 -8.10 -14.86 7.16
N ILE A 170 -7.12 -14.48 6.35
CA ILE A 170 -5.98 -13.66 6.78
C ILE A 170 -6.45 -12.26 7.20
N LEU A 171 -7.47 -11.73 6.54
CA LEU A 171 -8.05 -10.42 6.83
C LEU A 171 -8.57 -10.27 8.27
N GLU A 172 -8.90 -11.40 8.92
CA GLU A 172 -9.32 -11.45 10.34
C GLU A 172 -8.16 -11.25 11.33
N HIS A 173 -6.91 -11.37 10.87
CA HIS A 173 -5.73 -11.23 11.71
C HIS A 173 -5.62 -9.81 12.29
N GLN A 174 -5.23 -9.67 13.58
CA GLN A 174 -5.19 -8.37 14.26
C GLN A 174 -4.22 -7.36 13.63
N GLN A 175 -3.09 -7.83 13.09
CA GLN A 175 -2.13 -6.98 12.37
C GLN A 175 -2.51 -6.74 10.90
N CYS A 176 -3.55 -7.41 10.37
CA CYS A 176 -4.07 -7.14 9.04
C CYS A 176 -5.03 -5.95 9.10
N VAL A 177 -4.57 -4.79 8.63
CA VAL A 177 -5.29 -3.52 8.83
C VAL A 177 -6.14 -3.10 7.65
N ALA A 178 -5.97 -3.73 6.49
CA ALA A 178 -6.72 -3.40 5.29
C ALA A 178 -6.71 -4.55 4.27
N LEU A 179 -7.65 -4.48 3.33
CA LEU A 179 -7.63 -5.31 2.13
C LEU A 179 -6.96 -4.55 0.98
N GLY A 180 -6.00 -5.20 0.33
CA GLY A 180 -5.29 -4.73 -0.84
C GLY A 180 -3.78 -4.94 -0.74
N GLU A 181 -3.02 -4.63 -1.79
CA GLU A 181 -3.50 -3.91 -2.97
C GLU A 181 -4.41 -4.75 -3.88
N CYS A 182 -5.51 -4.13 -4.34
CA CYS A 182 -6.46 -4.70 -5.29
C CYS A 182 -6.84 -3.64 -6.32
N GLY A 183 -7.33 -4.01 -7.51
CA GLY A 183 -7.74 -3.01 -8.52
C GLY A 183 -7.42 -3.44 -9.94
N LEU A 184 -7.06 -2.47 -10.79
CA LEU A 184 -6.90 -2.64 -12.24
C LEU A 184 -5.57 -2.06 -12.75
N ASP A 185 -4.88 -2.78 -13.62
CA ASP A 185 -3.66 -2.33 -14.30
C ASP A 185 -3.79 -2.55 -15.81
N TYR A 186 -4.21 -1.54 -16.56
CA TYR A 186 -4.34 -1.63 -18.02
C TYR A 186 -3.06 -1.21 -18.75
N PHE A 187 -2.04 -0.77 -18.02
CA PHE A 187 -0.77 -0.33 -18.57
C PHE A 187 0.22 -1.48 -18.73
N ARG A 188 0.30 -2.38 -17.75
CA ARG A 188 1.30 -3.47 -17.72
C ARG A 188 0.75 -4.84 -18.13
N THR A 189 -0.53 -4.94 -18.44
CA THR A 189 -1.19 -6.22 -18.70
C THR A 189 -1.93 -6.22 -20.04
N ASP A 190 -2.01 -7.41 -20.62
CA ASP A 190 -2.79 -7.61 -21.85
C ASP A 190 -4.29 -7.43 -21.60
N SER A 191 -4.97 -6.84 -22.59
CA SER A 191 -6.41 -6.55 -22.52
C SER A 191 -7.29 -7.77 -22.33
N ILE A 192 -6.80 -8.95 -22.72
CA ILE A 192 -7.45 -10.24 -22.48
C ILE A 192 -7.59 -10.56 -20.99
N THR A 193 -6.75 -9.98 -20.12
CA THR A 193 -6.78 -10.19 -18.67
C THR A 193 -7.76 -9.26 -17.95
N TRP A 194 -8.14 -8.13 -18.55
CA TRP A 194 -8.95 -7.10 -17.91
C TRP A 194 -10.33 -7.58 -17.41
N PRO A 195 -11.08 -8.45 -18.13
CA PRO A 195 -12.31 -9.03 -17.58
C PRO A 195 -12.08 -9.78 -16.27
N LYS A 196 -10.97 -10.53 -16.16
CA LYS A 196 -10.63 -11.26 -14.94
C LYS A 196 -10.16 -10.33 -13.84
N GLN A 197 -9.38 -9.28 -14.16
CA GLN A 197 -9.03 -8.24 -13.18
C GLN A 197 -10.26 -7.60 -12.55
N ARG A 198 -11.25 -7.20 -13.37
CA ARG A 198 -12.51 -6.61 -12.87
C ARG A 198 -13.28 -7.58 -11.97
N GLN A 199 -13.39 -8.85 -12.35
CA GLN A 199 -14.03 -9.88 -11.52
C GLN A 199 -13.33 -10.02 -10.15
N VAL A 200 -12.00 -10.09 -10.15
CA VAL A 200 -11.19 -10.26 -8.93
C VAL A 200 -11.24 -9.00 -8.06
N PHE A 201 -11.23 -7.82 -8.67
CA PHE A 201 -11.39 -6.56 -7.97
C PHE A 201 -12.74 -6.50 -7.25
N ILE A 202 -13.84 -6.81 -7.94
CA ILE A 202 -15.18 -6.85 -7.35
C ILE A 202 -15.24 -7.80 -6.13
N ARG A 203 -14.75 -9.04 -6.27
CA ARG A 203 -14.74 -10.01 -5.15
C ARG A 203 -13.98 -9.49 -3.94
N GLN A 204 -12.86 -8.81 -4.17
CA GLN A 204 -12.05 -8.23 -3.11
C GLN A 204 -12.74 -7.04 -2.43
N LEU A 205 -13.43 -6.19 -3.20
CA LEU A 205 -14.24 -5.09 -2.65
C LEU A 205 -15.36 -5.62 -1.75
N GLU A 206 -16.11 -6.62 -2.22
CA GLU A 206 -17.18 -7.26 -1.44
C GLU A 206 -16.66 -7.81 -0.10
N ALA A 207 -15.51 -8.51 -0.13
CA ALA A 207 -14.86 -9.02 1.07
C ALA A 207 -14.45 -7.90 2.04
N ALA A 208 -13.85 -6.83 1.54
CA ALA A 208 -13.40 -5.70 2.36
C ALA A 208 -14.58 -4.96 3.01
N VAL A 209 -15.65 -4.73 2.24
CA VAL A 209 -16.88 -4.09 2.72
C VAL A 209 -17.55 -4.96 3.79
N PHE A 210 -17.68 -6.26 3.53
CA PHE A 210 -18.25 -7.20 4.50
C PHE A 210 -17.45 -7.22 5.82
N ALA A 211 -16.11 -7.27 5.73
CA ALA A 211 -15.22 -7.26 6.89
C ALA A 211 -15.06 -5.87 7.54
N ARG A 212 -15.66 -4.82 6.96
CA ARG A 212 -15.47 -3.41 7.36
C ARG A 212 -14.00 -2.99 7.43
N LYS A 213 -13.17 -3.54 6.54
CA LYS A 213 -11.74 -3.23 6.45
C LYS A 213 -11.52 -2.13 5.41
N PRO A 214 -10.62 -1.16 5.67
CA PRO A 214 -10.20 -0.21 4.65
C PRO A 214 -9.73 -0.90 3.37
N ILE A 215 -9.88 -0.22 2.23
CA ILE A 215 -9.55 -0.75 0.90
C ILE A 215 -8.36 0.01 0.32
N LEU A 216 -7.34 -0.70 -0.14
CA LEU A 216 -6.18 -0.15 -0.86
C LEU A 216 -6.32 -0.47 -2.34
N VAL A 217 -6.59 0.58 -3.13
CA VAL A 217 -6.84 0.47 -4.56
C VAL A 217 -5.58 0.80 -5.34
N TYR A 218 -5.16 -0.15 -6.16
CA TYR A 218 -4.26 0.05 -7.28
C TYR A 218 -5.06 0.44 -8.53
N THR A 219 -4.64 1.50 -9.23
CA THR A 219 -5.20 1.81 -10.55
C THR A 219 -4.13 2.39 -11.46
N ARG A 220 -4.03 1.87 -12.67
CA ARG A 220 -3.12 2.37 -13.72
C ARG A 220 -3.80 2.26 -15.08
N ASP A 221 -3.93 3.39 -15.76
CA ASP A 221 -4.59 3.54 -17.07
C ASP A 221 -6.02 2.93 -17.13
N ALA A 222 -6.68 2.83 -15.97
CA ALA A 222 -7.96 2.14 -15.79
C ALA A 222 -8.98 2.98 -15.00
N GLU A 223 -8.77 4.29 -14.86
CA GLU A 223 -9.53 5.17 -13.94
C GLU A 223 -11.04 5.12 -14.12
N ARG A 224 -11.52 5.02 -15.37
CA ARG A 224 -12.95 4.93 -15.68
C ARG A 224 -13.59 3.67 -15.10
N ASP A 225 -12.98 2.51 -15.36
CA ASP A 225 -13.48 1.23 -14.88
C ASP A 225 -13.29 1.12 -13.36
N THR A 226 -12.17 1.62 -12.84
CA THR A 226 -11.91 1.70 -11.40
C THR A 226 -13.00 2.51 -10.71
N PHE A 227 -13.31 3.72 -11.17
CA PHE A 227 -14.38 4.54 -10.59
C PHE A 227 -15.75 3.87 -10.68
N SER A 228 -16.10 3.32 -11.84
CA SER A 228 -17.41 2.66 -12.05
C SER A 228 -17.58 1.49 -11.09
N ILE A 229 -16.56 0.64 -10.94
CA ILE A 229 -16.63 -0.51 -10.04
C ILE A 229 -16.66 -0.06 -8.57
N LEU A 230 -15.85 0.93 -8.19
CA LEU A 230 -15.90 1.46 -6.82
C LEU A 230 -17.29 2.02 -6.50
N HIS A 231 -17.87 2.80 -7.41
CA HIS A 231 -19.20 3.38 -7.25
C HIS A 231 -20.30 2.33 -7.03
N ASP A 232 -20.22 1.21 -7.75
CA ASP A 232 -21.26 0.18 -7.68
C ASP A 232 -21.13 -0.74 -6.46
N TYR A 233 -19.92 -0.91 -5.92
CA TYR A 233 -19.63 -1.94 -4.89
C TYR A 233 -19.12 -1.39 -3.55
N VAL A 234 -18.73 -0.12 -3.45
CA VAL A 234 -18.16 0.47 -2.24
C VAL A 234 -19.08 1.53 -1.65
N PRO A 235 -19.60 1.34 -0.43
CA PRO A 235 -20.39 2.37 0.26
C PRO A 235 -19.64 3.70 0.35
N THR A 236 -20.37 4.82 0.27
CA THR A 236 -19.80 6.18 0.26
C THR A 236 -19.03 6.52 1.53
N ASP A 237 -19.43 5.94 2.67
CA ASP A 237 -18.79 6.11 3.98
C ASP A 237 -17.63 5.13 4.22
N HIS A 238 -17.35 4.22 3.29
CA HIS A 238 -16.25 3.27 3.43
C HIS A 238 -14.89 3.96 3.29
N LYS A 239 -13.89 3.43 4.01
CA LYS A 239 -12.52 3.94 3.97
C LYS A 239 -11.79 3.42 2.72
N LEU A 240 -11.44 4.33 1.82
CA LEU A 240 -10.90 4.01 0.49
C LEU A 240 -9.57 4.73 0.25
N HIS A 241 -8.48 4.01 0.02
CA HIS A 241 -7.17 4.61 -0.27
C HIS A 241 -6.78 4.33 -1.72
N ILE A 242 -6.59 5.36 -2.54
CA ILE A 242 -5.96 5.20 -3.86
C ILE A 242 -4.46 5.31 -3.67
N GLN A 243 -3.79 4.16 -3.64
CA GLN A 243 -2.38 4.09 -3.27
C GLN A 243 -1.47 4.61 -4.40
N SER A 244 -0.34 5.21 -4.02
CA SER A 244 0.67 5.73 -4.96
C SER A 244 0.05 6.48 -6.16
N PHE A 245 -0.86 7.40 -5.82
CA PHE A 245 -1.68 8.16 -6.74
C PHE A 245 -0.82 8.89 -7.77
N THR A 246 -1.07 8.56 -9.03
CA THR A 246 -0.44 9.17 -10.22
C THR A 246 -1.49 9.47 -11.30
N GLY A 247 -2.77 9.42 -10.92
CA GLY A 247 -3.90 9.55 -11.82
C GLY A 247 -4.23 10.99 -12.19
N SER A 248 -5.26 11.15 -13.01
CA SER A 248 -5.74 12.44 -13.49
C SER A 248 -6.38 13.27 -12.37
N ARG A 249 -6.37 14.59 -12.55
CA ARG A 249 -7.07 15.54 -11.68
C ARG A 249 -8.56 15.26 -11.59
N GLU A 250 -9.18 14.93 -12.73
CA GLU A 250 -10.60 14.60 -12.77
C GLU A 250 -10.92 13.39 -11.88
N PHE A 251 -10.09 12.33 -11.96
CA PHE A 251 -10.26 11.14 -11.15
C PHE A 251 -10.03 11.43 -9.65
N ALA A 252 -8.99 12.19 -9.29
CA ALA A 252 -8.76 12.62 -7.90
C ALA A 252 -9.99 13.32 -7.31
N LEU A 253 -10.49 14.35 -8.00
CA LEU A 253 -11.62 15.15 -7.52
C LEU A 253 -12.91 14.34 -7.43
N LYS A 254 -13.13 13.41 -8.38
CA LYS A 254 -14.27 12.48 -8.32
C LYS A 254 -14.22 11.56 -7.10
N ILE A 255 -13.05 10.96 -6.82
CA ILE A 255 -12.84 10.10 -5.65
C ILE A 255 -13.06 10.89 -4.35
N LEU A 256 -12.37 12.03 -4.20
CA LEU A 256 -12.43 12.84 -2.97
C LEU A 256 -13.84 13.37 -2.69
N LYS A 257 -14.60 13.71 -3.74
CA LYS A 257 -15.99 14.17 -3.65
C LYS A 257 -16.96 13.06 -3.26
N HIS A 258 -16.83 11.87 -3.85
CA HIS A 258 -17.81 10.80 -3.68
C HIS A 258 -17.59 9.99 -2.40
N TRP A 259 -16.33 9.80 -1.98
CA TRP A 259 -15.97 9.13 -0.72
C TRP A 259 -15.30 10.13 0.23
N PRO A 260 -16.04 10.70 1.21
CA PRO A 260 -15.47 11.63 2.19
C PRO A 260 -14.35 11.02 3.04
N ASN A 261 -14.35 9.69 3.20
CA ASN A 261 -13.33 8.93 3.95
C ASN A 261 -12.21 8.38 3.06
N SER A 262 -12.14 8.81 1.79
CA SER A 262 -11.07 8.34 0.89
C SER A 262 -9.74 9.05 1.13
N THR A 263 -8.61 8.52 0.70
CA THR A 263 -7.31 9.20 0.79
C THR A 263 -6.50 8.93 -0.48
N LEU A 264 -5.57 9.82 -0.79
CA LEU A 264 -4.67 9.68 -1.94
C LEU A 264 -3.23 9.45 -1.43
N GLY A 265 -2.62 8.35 -1.89
CA GLY A 265 -1.28 7.96 -1.51
C GLY A 265 -0.22 8.74 -2.27
N ILE A 266 0.67 9.45 -1.58
CA ILE A 266 1.78 10.18 -2.20
C ILE A 266 3.09 9.45 -1.87
N THR A 267 3.87 9.18 -2.91
CA THR A 267 5.16 8.46 -2.82
C THR A 267 6.27 9.30 -3.43
N GLY A 268 7.49 8.76 -3.48
CA GLY A 268 8.62 9.39 -4.18
C GLY A 268 8.34 9.74 -5.65
N ALA A 269 7.30 9.16 -6.27
CA ALA A 269 6.89 9.51 -7.64
C ALA A 269 6.54 10.99 -7.78
N ILE A 270 6.15 11.70 -6.71
CA ILE A 270 5.86 13.14 -6.75
C ILE A 270 7.06 13.99 -7.19
N THR A 271 8.26 13.43 -7.10
CA THR A 271 9.53 14.09 -7.45
C THR A 271 9.95 13.82 -8.90
N TYR A 272 9.17 13.01 -9.62
CA TYR A 272 9.42 12.65 -11.01
C TYR A 272 8.67 13.60 -11.94
N SER A 273 9.26 13.89 -13.11
CA SER A 273 8.64 14.76 -14.11
C SER A 273 7.30 14.23 -14.63
N GLY A 274 7.10 12.91 -14.61
CA GLY A 274 5.83 12.28 -15.01
C GLY A 274 4.66 12.49 -14.04
N SER A 275 4.90 13.07 -12.86
CA SER A 275 3.86 13.33 -11.84
C SER A 275 3.60 14.83 -11.65
N GLN A 276 4.00 15.67 -12.62
CA GLN A 276 3.84 17.13 -12.51
C GLN A 276 2.37 17.53 -12.28
N HIS A 277 1.42 16.86 -12.92
CA HIS A 277 0.00 17.12 -12.70
C HIS A 277 -0.45 16.84 -11.26
N VAL A 278 0.15 15.85 -10.59
CA VAL A 278 -0.12 15.58 -9.16
C VAL A 278 0.52 16.66 -8.29
N ALA A 279 1.74 17.07 -8.62
CA ALA A 279 2.41 18.17 -7.92
C ALA A 279 1.58 19.46 -8.01
N GLU A 280 1.06 19.78 -9.19
CA GLU A 280 0.19 20.94 -9.41
C GLU A 280 -1.12 20.86 -8.62
N MET A 281 -1.73 19.69 -8.45
CA MET A 281 -2.91 19.53 -7.58
C MET A 281 -2.60 19.83 -6.12
N ILE A 282 -1.43 19.39 -5.62
CA ILE A 282 -0.98 19.69 -4.25
C ILE A 282 -0.67 21.18 -4.11
N GLU A 283 0.04 21.79 -5.08
CA GLU A 283 0.31 23.25 -5.08
C GLU A 283 -0.96 24.11 -5.18
N ARG A 284 -2.08 23.55 -5.65
CA ARG A 284 -3.38 24.23 -5.72
C ARG A 284 -4.29 23.89 -4.55
N GLU A 285 -3.81 23.10 -3.59
CA GLU A 285 -4.58 22.63 -2.44
C GLU A 285 -5.88 21.89 -2.84
N GLU A 286 -5.88 21.27 -4.02
CA GLU A 286 -7.03 20.50 -4.52
C GLU A 286 -7.14 19.13 -3.87
N ILE A 287 -6.04 18.66 -3.27
CA ILE A 287 -5.98 17.49 -2.41
C ILE A 287 -5.76 18.00 -0.98
N PRO A 288 -6.79 17.97 -0.11
CA PRO A 288 -6.64 18.43 1.26
C PRO A 288 -5.57 17.63 2.00
N LEU A 289 -4.81 18.30 2.87
CA LEU A 289 -3.67 17.69 3.57
C LEU A 289 -4.09 16.53 4.50
N ASP A 290 -5.30 16.58 5.06
CA ASP A 290 -5.93 15.51 5.85
C ASP A 290 -6.46 14.35 4.99
N ARG A 291 -6.26 14.40 3.67
CA ARG A 291 -6.59 13.36 2.70
C ARG A 291 -5.34 12.80 1.99
N ILE A 292 -4.16 13.31 2.33
CA ILE A 292 -2.86 12.83 1.85
C ILE A 292 -2.30 11.80 2.84
N MET A 293 -1.83 10.68 2.32
CA MET A 293 -1.14 9.64 3.09
C MET A 293 0.17 9.27 2.40
N LEU A 294 1.27 9.24 3.15
CA LEU A 294 2.60 9.00 2.60
C LEU A 294 2.99 7.52 2.65
N GLY A 295 3.46 7.00 1.52
CA GLY A 295 4.05 5.66 1.43
C GLY A 295 5.34 5.65 0.62
N SER A 296 6.24 4.70 0.87
CA SER A 296 7.46 4.57 0.07
C SER A 296 7.21 3.88 -1.26
N LYS A 297 6.23 2.96 -1.30
CA LYS A 297 6.07 1.93 -2.34
C LYS A 297 7.39 1.21 -2.61
N SER A 298 8.18 0.99 -1.56
CA SER A 298 9.46 0.29 -1.69
C SER A 298 9.22 -1.15 -2.16
N PRO A 299 10.13 -1.70 -2.98
CA PRO A 299 11.40 -1.09 -3.42
C PRO A 299 11.31 -0.25 -4.69
N PHE A 300 10.11 -0.09 -5.26
CA PHE A 300 9.93 0.32 -6.64
C PHE A 300 10.21 1.81 -6.91
N ILE A 301 10.14 2.66 -5.88
CA ILE A 301 10.22 4.12 -6.04
C ILE A 301 11.32 4.68 -5.15
N VAL A 302 12.37 5.21 -5.78
CA VAL A 302 13.43 6.02 -5.14
C VAL A 302 13.11 7.50 -5.40
N PRO A 303 12.82 8.34 -4.39
CA PRO A 303 12.55 9.76 -4.60
C PRO A 303 13.75 10.45 -5.29
N LYS A 304 13.53 11.21 -6.37
CA LYS A 304 14.63 11.83 -7.15
C LYS A 304 15.37 12.92 -6.37
N ASN A 305 14.70 13.59 -5.44
CA ASN A 305 15.27 14.61 -4.56
C ASN A 305 16.17 14.03 -3.45
N ILE A 306 16.28 12.70 -3.29
CA ILE A 306 17.30 12.08 -2.43
C ILE A 306 18.71 12.51 -2.80
N TYR A 307 19.05 12.56 -4.10
CA TYR A 307 20.42 12.81 -4.52
C TYR A 307 20.88 14.24 -4.18
N PRO A 308 20.10 15.31 -4.49
CA PRO A 308 20.40 16.65 -3.98
C PRO A 308 20.46 16.73 -2.44
N HIS A 309 19.63 15.98 -1.72
CA HIS A 309 19.69 15.92 -0.27
C HIS A 309 21.03 15.33 0.21
N LEU A 310 21.44 14.17 -0.33
CA LEU A 310 22.72 13.54 -0.03
C LEU A 310 23.92 14.41 -0.37
N LEU A 311 23.85 15.25 -1.43
CA LEU A 311 24.90 16.22 -1.74
C LEU A 311 25.17 17.20 -0.59
N LYS A 312 24.13 17.52 0.21
CA LYS A 312 24.22 18.42 1.37
C LYS A 312 24.69 17.70 2.63
N THR A 313 24.41 16.41 2.78
CA THR A 313 24.58 15.68 4.05
C THR A 313 25.68 14.61 4.06
N THR A 314 26.24 14.18 2.92
CA THR A 314 27.21 13.05 2.85
C THR A 314 28.51 13.31 2.03
N ARG A 315 29.52 12.44 2.21
CA ARG A 315 30.84 12.50 1.52
C ARG A 315 30.77 12.10 0.03
N PRO A 316 31.72 12.53 -0.84
CA PRO A 316 31.57 12.51 -2.29
C PRO A 316 31.36 11.18 -3.04
N LYS A 317 31.68 10.02 -2.45
CA LYS A 317 31.59 8.73 -3.15
C LYS A 317 30.16 8.25 -3.39
N LEU A 318 29.25 8.50 -2.43
CA LEU A 318 27.81 8.21 -2.54
C LEU A 318 27.10 9.03 -3.64
N LYS A 319 27.77 10.05 -4.21
CA LYS A 319 27.17 11.06 -5.10
C LYS A 319 26.93 10.56 -6.54
N ARG A 320 27.44 9.38 -6.91
CA ARG A 320 27.34 8.83 -8.28
C ARG A 320 26.59 7.50 -8.36
N GLU A 321 26.34 6.85 -7.23
CA GLU A 321 25.68 5.55 -7.19
C GLU A 321 24.18 5.74 -7.01
N LYS A 322 23.41 5.08 -7.88
CA LYS A 322 21.95 5.08 -7.76
C LYS A 322 21.58 4.11 -6.65
N PHE A 323 20.60 4.49 -5.83
CA PHE A 323 20.00 3.54 -4.90
C PHE A 323 19.45 2.35 -5.67
N VAL A 324 19.78 1.15 -5.22
CA VAL A 324 19.34 -0.09 -5.87
C VAL A 324 17.86 -0.36 -5.59
N ALA A 325 17.30 0.20 -4.52
CA ALA A 325 15.93 0.07 -4.08
C ALA A 325 15.47 1.33 -3.32
N GLY A 326 14.18 1.68 -3.46
CA GLY A 326 13.51 2.53 -2.48
C GLY A 326 13.36 1.80 -1.15
N HIS A 327 13.20 2.52 -0.04
CA HIS A 327 12.89 1.94 1.27
C HIS A 327 12.22 2.96 2.19
N SER A 328 11.62 2.51 3.28
CA SER A 328 10.87 3.35 4.23
C SER A 328 11.71 4.43 4.92
N GLY A 329 13.04 4.33 4.89
CA GLY A 329 13.96 5.37 5.37
C GLY A 329 13.94 6.66 4.53
N MET A 330 13.41 6.59 3.30
CA MET A 330 13.31 7.71 2.37
C MET A 330 12.01 8.52 2.53
N LEU A 331 11.06 8.08 3.36
CA LEU A 331 9.76 8.75 3.48
C LEU A 331 9.84 10.24 3.86
N PRO A 332 10.77 10.69 4.73
CA PRO A 332 10.90 12.12 5.04
C PRO A 332 11.21 12.99 3.81
N ILE A 333 11.83 12.44 2.77
CA ILE A 333 12.12 13.13 1.51
C ILE A 333 10.84 13.36 0.70
N VAL A 334 9.90 12.42 0.78
CA VAL A 334 8.56 12.58 0.20
C VAL A 334 7.80 13.68 0.94
N ALA A 335 7.88 13.68 2.27
CA ALA A 335 7.29 14.73 3.10
C ALA A 335 7.89 16.12 2.82
N GLU A 336 9.22 16.22 2.63
CA GLU A 336 9.89 17.46 2.24
C GLU A 336 9.40 17.96 0.87
N ALA A 337 9.22 17.06 -0.11
CA ALA A 337 8.68 17.43 -1.41
C ALA A 337 7.24 17.98 -1.31
N VAL A 338 6.36 17.30 -0.56
CA VAL A 338 4.98 17.76 -0.34
C VAL A 338 4.96 19.11 0.39
N ALA A 339 5.78 19.29 1.42
CA ALA A 339 5.90 20.56 2.13
C ALA A 339 6.33 21.69 1.17
N GLY A 340 7.30 21.44 0.29
CA GLY A 340 7.73 22.40 -0.72
C GLY A 340 6.61 22.85 -1.65
N LEU A 341 5.79 21.91 -2.13
CA LEU A 341 4.65 22.19 -3.01
C LEU A 341 3.58 23.05 -2.31
N LEU A 342 3.22 22.71 -1.07
CA LEU A 342 2.26 23.50 -0.29
C LEU A 342 2.79 24.92 0.01
N ASN A 343 4.09 25.05 0.31
CA ASN A 343 4.69 26.37 0.51
C ASN A 343 4.75 27.21 -0.79
N ASN A 344 4.85 26.58 -1.97
CA ASN A 344 4.76 27.28 -3.24
C ASN A 344 3.35 27.85 -3.47
N ALA A 345 2.30 27.15 -3.02
CA ALA A 345 0.91 27.61 -3.06
C ALA A 345 0.76 28.95 -2.34
N LEU A 346 1.25 29.00 -1.09
CA LEU A 346 1.19 30.18 -0.22
C LEU A 346 1.92 31.38 -0.82
N LYS A 347 3.11 31.15 -1.41
CA LYS A 347 3.88 32.20 -2.10
C LYS A 347 3.12 32.77 -3.31
N LYS A 348 2.40 31.93 -4.07
CA LYS A 348 1.57 32.37 -5.20
C LYS A 348 0.30 33.11 -4.75
N GLY A 349 -0.23 32.78 -3.57
CA GLY A 349 -1.41 33.42 -2.96
C GLY A 349 -1.17 34.80 -2.35
N GLY A 350 0.08 35.28 -2.29
CA GLY A 350 0.42 36.59 -1.74
C GLY A 350 0.81 36.57 -0.26
N ASP A 351 0.72 35.42 0.41
CA ASP A 351 1.24 35.23 1.76
C ASP A 351 2.77 35.10 1.70
N ARG A 352 3.46 36.20 2.00
CA ARG A 352 4.91 36.22 2.12
C ARG A 352 5.31 35.52 3.42
N ALA A 353 5.63 34.24 3.34
CA ALA A 353 6.44 33.59 4.34
C ALA A 353 7.76 34.37 4.48
N ASN A 354 8.13 34.78 5.70
CA ASN A 354 9.50 35.20 5.98
C ASN A 354 10.45 34.06 5.60
N ASN A 355 11.67 34.37 5.13
CA ASN A 355 12.59 33.36 4.57
C ASN A 355 12.90 32.18 5.52
N ASP A 356 12.68 32.34 6.83
CA ASP A 356 12.88 31.31 7.87
C ASP A 356 11.60 30.59 8.31
N ASP A 357 10.42 30.94 7.76
CA ASP A 357 9.11 30.52 8.26
C ASP A 357 8.29 29.79 7.18
N TYR A 358 8.83 28.69 6.66
CA TYR A 358 8.04 27.73 5.89
C TYR A 358 6.86 27.25 6.75
N LEU A 359 5.63 27.62 6.38
CA LEU A 359 4.39 27.26 7.10
C LEU A 359 4.22 25.73 7.16
N HIS A 360 4.54 25.05 6.06
CA HIS A 360 4.62 23.60 6.03
C HIS A 360 6.07 23.13 6.16
N LYS A 361 6.33 22.30 7.19
CA LYS A 361 7.62 21.66 7.43
C LYS A 361 7.51 20.15 7.21
N MET A 362 8.62 19.48 6.92
CA MET A 362 8.69 18.02 6.79
C MET A 362 7.99 17.30 7.96
N ASP A 363 8.32 17.68 9.20
CA ASP A 363 7.68 17.17 10.43
C ASP A 363 6.15 17.37 10.43
N SER A 364 5.64 18.50 9.95
CA SER A 364 4.20 18.76 9.91
C SER A 364 3.46 17.86 8.91
N ILE A 365 4.08 17.57 7.76
CA ILE A 365 3.50 16.67 6.75
C ILE A 365 3.52 15.23 7.25
N LEU A 366 4.63 14.79 7.87
CA LEU A 366 4.71 13.47 8.50
C LEU A 366 3.66 13.32 9.61
N LYS A 367 3.50 14.33 10.46
CA LYS A 367 2.48 14.34 11.51
C LYS A 367 1.07 14.23 10.93
N SER A 368 0.75 15.02 9.91
CA SER A 368 -0.56 14.93 9.23
C SER A 368 -0.79 13.53 8.67
N SER A 369 0.16 13.01 7.90
CA SER A 369 0.09 11.65 7.32
C SER A 369 -0.11 10.58 8.39
N ASN A 370 0.55 10.70 9.55
CA ASN A 370 0.36 9.76 10.66
C ASN A 370 -1.07 9.80 11.21
N GLU A 371 -1.67 10.98 11.38
CA GLU A 371 -3.04 11.11 11.87
C GLU A 371 -4.04 10.54 10.86
N VAL A 372 -3.83 10.79 9.56
CA VAL A 372 -4.61 10.17 8.49
C VAL A 372 -4.48 8.64 8.55
N ALA A 373 -3.25 8.11 8.67
CA ALA A 373 -2.99 6.67 8.75
C ALA A 373 -3.64 6.02 9.97
N LYS A 374 -3.50 6.62 11.16
CA LYS A 374 -4.14 6.14 12.40
C LYS A 374 -5.66 6.09 12.27
N SER A 375 -6.26 7.17 11.76
CA SER A 375 -7.70 7.24 11.53
C SER A 375 -8.15 6.20 10.50
N PHE A 376 -7.44 6.10 9.38
CA PHE A 376 -7.77 5.20 8.27
C PHE A 376 -7.65 3.72 8.68
N PHE A 377 -6.48 3.29 9.15
CA PHE A 377 -6.21 1.89 9.51
C PHE A 377 -6.73 1.48 10.88
N GLY A 378 -7.09 2.42 11.75
CA GLY A 378 -7.49 2.13 13.13
C GLY A 378 -6.34 1.65 14.02
N ILE A 379 -5.10 2.06 13.69
CA ILE A 379 -3.88 1.66 14.41
C ILE A 379 -3.54 2.63 15.53
N LYS A 380 -2.94 2.11 16.61
CA LYS A 380 -2.42 2.90 17.74
C LYS A 380 -0.88 2.88 17.67
N MET A 381 -0.27 4.04 17.89
CA MET A 381 1.20 4.19 18.01
C MET A 381 1.63 4.03 19.46
#